data_AF-A0A4R1ZG76-F1
#
_entry.id   AF-A0A4R1ZG76-F1
#
_cell.length_a   1.000
_cell.length_b   1.000
_cell.length_c   1.000
_cell.angle_alpha   90.00
_cell.angle_beta   90.00
_cell.angle_gamma   90.00
#
_symmetry.space_group_name_H-M   'P 1'
#
loop_
_entity.id
_entity.type
_entity.pdbx_description
1 polymer ?
#
loop_
_entity_poly.entity_id
_entity_poly.type
_entity_poly.pdbx_seq_one_letter_code
_entity_poly.pdbx_strand_id
1 'polypeptide(L)'
;MRIIMVVVLLMCFITTGCKKDELIITSEQIKTSFESKDIQLFEPQELSPENVFIKTLNNVRPEFYAINENQLISFYIYSSHQEAEKGLKDFEESTAATDLVKHSEYQIANVLLFYQYATKDERVEEIMKRLEVKK
;
A
#
# COMPACT_ATOMS: atom_id res chain seq x y z
N MET A 1 59.04 13.80 4.08
CA MET A 1 57.89 13.49 3.21
C MET A 1 57.16 12.23 3.69
N ARG A 2 56.74 12.17 4.96
CA ARG A 2 56.10 10.99 5.58
C ARG A 2 54.68 11.26 6.08
N ILE A 3 54.20 12.50 5.97
CA ILE A 3 52.93 12.95 6.57
C ILE A 3 51.81 13.08 5.51
N ILE A 4 52.16 13.22 4.22
CA ILE A 4 51.18 13.43 3.14
C ILE A 4 50.52 12.11 2.70
N MET A 5 51.14 10.96 2.96
CA MET A 5 50.62 9.63 2.57
C MET A 5 49.60 9.04 3.57
N VAL A 6 49.16 9.80 4.57
CA VAL A 6 48.21 9.32 5.60
C VAL A 6 46.81 9.91 5.42
N VAL A 7 46.67 11.00 4.64
CA VAL A 7 45.40 11.74 4.52
C VAL A 7 44.47 11.15 3.43
N VAL A 8 44.98 10.40 2.46
CA VAL A 8 44.17 9.85 1.35
C VAL A 8 43.44 8.55 1.73
N LEU A 9 43.83 7.88 2.82
CA LEU A 9 43.27 6.57 3.22
C LEU A 9 42.04 6.68 4.16
N LEU A 10 41.65 7.89 4.58
CA LEU A 10 40.56 8.10 5.54
C LEU A 10 39.18 8.33 4.92
N MET A 11 39.08 8.49 3.59
CA MET A 11 37.81 8.76 2.88
C MET A 11 37.03 7.50 2.48
N CYS A 12 37.56 6.30 2.66
CA CYS A 12 36.89 5.05 2.26
C CYS A 12 36.04 4.40 3.36
N PHE A 13 35.87 5.05 4.51
CA PHE A 13 35.06 4.49 5.59
C PHE A 13 33.62 5.00 5.54
N ILE A 14 32.73 4.04 5.27
CA ILE A 14 31.35 3.88 5.77
C ILE A 14 30.25 4.79 5.19
N THR A 15 29.86 4.50 3.95
CA THR A 15 28.44 4.51 3.58
C THR A 15 28.03 3.17 2.98
N THR A 16 28.42 2.07 3.62
CA THR A 16 27.58 0.86 3.56
C THR A 16 26.31 1.18 4.33
N GLY A 17 25.38 1.85 3.65
CA GLY A 17 24.01 1.96 4.12
C GLY A 17 23.53 0.55 4.37
N CYS A 18 23.32 0.20 5.63
CA CYS A 18 22.49 -0.94 5.97
C CYS A 18 21.16 -0.68 5.27
N LYS A 19 20.90 -1.37 4.15
CA LYS A 19 19.53 -1.52 3.68
C LYS A 19 18.82 -2.19 4.84
N LYS A 20 18.07 -1.42 5.63
CA LYS A 20 17.03 -2.02 6.46
C LYS A 20 16.20 -2.81 5.46
N ASP A 21 16.11 -4.12 5.66
CA ASP A 21 15.21 -4.94 4.88
C ASP A 21 13.84 -4.30 5.00
N GLU A 22 13.39 -3.71 3.91
CA GLU A 22 12.11 -3.05 3.86
C GLU A 22 11.06 -4.14 3.95
N LEU A 23 10.09 -3.98 4.84
CA LEU A 23 8.98 -4.91 4.91
C LEU A 23 8.27 -4.88 3.56
N ILE A 24 8.19 -6.02 2.87
CA ILE A 24 7.42 -6.17 1.64
C ILE A 24 6.22 -7.07 1.93
N ILE A 25 5.04 -6.49 1.80
CA ILE A 25 3.76 -7.17 1.89
C ILE A 25 3.36 -7.65 0.49
N THR A 26 2.92 -8.91 0.45
CA THR A 26 2.44 -9.59 -0.75
C THR A 26 0.91 -9.64 -0.79
N SER A 27 0.37 -9.90 -1.98
CA SER A 27 -1.08 -10.09 -2.20
C SER A 27 -1.64 -11.20 -1.31
N GLU A 28 -0.92 -12.32 -1.24
CA GLU A 28 -1.31 -13.47 -0.42
C GLU A 28 -1.41 -13.10 1.05
N GLN A 29 -0.45 -12.35 1.60
CA GLN A 29 -0.51 -11.89 2.99
C GLN A 29 -1.72 -11.01 3.29
N ILE A 30 -2.13 -10.14 2.35
CA ILE A 30 -3.34 -9.34 2.49
C ILE A 30 -4.55 -10.27 2.50
N LYS A 31 -4.71 -11.11 1.48
CA LYS A 31 -5.86 -12.04 1.33
C LYS A 31 -6.02 -12.96 2.53
N THR A 32 -4.95 -13.61 2.97
CA THR A 32 -4.97 -14.47 4.16
C THR A 32 -5.31 -13.69 5.43
N SER A 33 -4.96 -12.41 5.51
CA SER A 33 -5.34 -11.59 6.67
C SER A 33 -6.85 -11.31 6.72
N PHE A 34 -7.50 -11.11 5.56
CA PHE A 34 -8.95 -11.04 5.44
C PHE A 34 -9.62 -12.38 5.81
N GLU A 35 -9.13 -13.48 5.25
CA GLU A 35 -9.63 -14.83 5.56
C GLU A 35 -9.52 -15.16 7.06
N SER A 36 -8.41 -14.77 7.71
CA SER A 36 -8.19 -14.98 9.15
C SER A 36 -9.17 -14.25 10.08
N LYS A 37 -10.01 -13.37 9.52
CA LYS A 37 -11.04 -12.60 10.20
C LYS A 37 -12.44 -12.95 9.71
N ASP A 38 -12.58 -14.08 9.04
CA ASP A 38 -13.83 -14.57 8.46
C ASP A 38 -14.43 -13.54 7.48
N ILE A 39 -13.57 -12.84 6.73
CA ILE A 39 -13.96 -11.98 5.61
C ILE A 39 -13.59 -12.70 4.32
N GLN A 40 -14.58 -13.11 3.56
CA GLN A 40 -14.39 -13.69 2.24
C GLN A 40 -14.23 -12.58 1.21
N LEU A 41 -13.30 -12.78 0.27
CA LEU A 41 -13.08 -11.88 -0.86
C LEU A 41 -13.78 -12.47 -2.09
N PHE A 42 -14.64 -11.69 -2.72
CA PHE A 42 -15.40 -12.10 -3.91
C PHE A 42 -15.03 -11.22 -5.11
N GLU A 43 -15.15 -11.78 -6.31
CA GLU A 43 -15.15 -10.97 -7.51
C GLU A 43 -16.41 -10.08 -7.54
N PRO A 44 -16.28 -8.76 -7.70
CA PRO A 44 -17.43 -7.88 -7.79
C PRO A 44 -18.17 -8.12 -9.12
N GLN A 45 -19.52 -8.14 -9.08
CA GLN A 45 -20.34 -8.45 -10.27
C GLN A 45 -20.16 -7.43 -11.39
N GLU A 46 -20.26 -6.13 -11.08
CA GLU A 46 -20.06 -5.05 -12.05
C GLU A 46 -19.49 -3.82 -11.34
N LEU A 47 -18.39 -3.28 -11.88
CA LEU A 47 -17.82 -2.01 -11.43
C LEU A 47 -17.82 -1.04 -12.60
N SER A 48 -18.21 0.21 -12.32
CA SER A 48 -18.08 1.28 -13.30
C SER A 48 -16.60 1.43 -13.70
N PRO A 49 -16.28 1.53 -15.00
CA PRO A 49 -14.91 1.79 -15.44
C PRO A 49 -14.38 3.15 -14.95
N GLU A 50 -15.29 4.06 -14.56
CA GLU A 50 -14.95 5.35 -13.97
C GLU A 50 -14.69 5.29 -12.46
N ASN A 51 -14.81 4.11 -11.82
CA ASN A 51 -14.55 3.98 -10.40
C ASN A 51 -13.07 4.31 -10.12
N VAL A 52 -12.83 5.42 -9.41
CA VAL A 52 -11.51 5.94 -9.10
C VAL A 52 -10.66 4.99 -8.26
N PHE A 53 -11.28 4.12 -7.46
CA PHE A 53 -10.59 3.17 -6.58
C PHE A 53 -10.04 1.95 -7.32
N ILE A 54 -10.35 1.77 -8.61
CA ILE A 54 -9.80 0.68 -9.43
C ILE A 54 -8.92 1.17 -10.60
N LYS A 55 -8.64 2.48 -10.65
CA LYS A 55 -7.77 3.08 -11.66
C LYS A 55 -6.31 2.69 -11.41
N THR A 56 -5.52 2.66 -12.47
CA THR A 56 -4.07 2.50 -12.35
C THR A 56 -3.49 3.74 -11.66
N LEU A 57 -2.65 3.54 -10.64
CA LEU A 57 -2.00 4.60 -9.87
C LEU A 57 -0.49 4.37 -9.85
N ASN A 58 0.28 5.39 -10.24
CA ASN A 58 1.73 5.32 -10.39
C ASN A 58 2.16 4.03 -11.13
N ASN A 59 1.53 3.77 -12.27
CA ASN A 59 1.76 2.61 -13.14
C ASN A 59 1.43 1.23 -12.54
N VAL A 60 0.74 1.17 -11.40
CA VAL A 60 0.29 -0.09 -10.77
C VAL A 60 -1.22 -0.22 -10.86
N ARG A 61 -1.68 -1.36 -11.36
CA ARG A 61 -3.11 -1.73 -11.36
C ARG A 61 -3.44 -2.42 -10.02
N PRO A 62 -4.57 -2.09 -9.37
CA PRO A 62 -4.92 -2.73 -8.12
C PRO A 62 -5.48 -4.13 -8.34
N GLU A 63 -5.36 -4.96 -7.31
CA GLU A 63 -6.28 -6.06 -7.09
C GLU A 63 -7.48 -5.54 -6.29
N PHE A 64 -8.68 -6.01 -6.60
CA PHE A 64 -9.87 -5.53 -5.93
C PHE A 64 -10.91 -6.64 -5.75
N TYR A 65 -11.66 -6.53 -4.66
CA TYR A 65 -12.60 -7.55 -4.21
C TYR A 65 -13.81 -6.91 -3.53
N ALA A 66 -14.98 -7.49 -3.73
CA ALA A 66 -16.11 -7.25 -2.84
C ALA A 66 -15.93 -8.07 -1.56
N ILE A 67 -16.26 -7.50 -0.40
CA ILE A 67 -16.30 -8.25 0.86
C ILE A 67 -17.71 -8.44 1.42
N ASN A 68 -18.64 -7.60 0.98
CA ASN A 68 -20.07 -7.64 1.25
C ASN A 68 -20.78 -6.86 0.13
N GLU A 69 -22.12 -6.85 0.15
CA GLU A 69 -22.89 -5.93 -0.68
C GLU A 69 -22.49 -4.48 -0.39
N ASN A 70 -22.17 -3.71 -1.44
CA ASN A 70 -21.75 -2.30 -1.37
C ASN A 70 -20.45 -2.04 -0.59
N GLN A 71 -19.56 -3.02 -0.49
CA GLN A 71 -18.24 -2.86 0.10
C GLN A 71 -17.16 -3.38 -0.84
N LEU A 72 -16.26 -2.49 -1.25
CA LEU A 72 -15.18 -2.77 -2.18
C LEU A 72 -13.85 -2.48 -1.50
N ILE A 73 -12.90 -3.39 -1.68
CA ILE A 73 -11.52 -3.19 -1.27
C ILE A 73 -10.68 -3.22 -2.52
N SER A 74 -9.82 -2.23 -2.70
CA SER A 74 -8.77 -2.24 -3.70
C SER A 74 -7.42 -2.05 -3.04
N PHE A 75 -6.44 -2.83 -3.46
CA PHE A 75 -5.09 -2.71 -2.94
C PHE A 75 -4.07 -2.77 -4.07
N TYR A 76 -3.08 -1.88 -3.95
CA TYR A 76 -1.97 -1.69 -4.85
C TYR A 76 -0.72 -2.21 -4.17
N ILE A 77 0.03 -3.07 -4.84
CA ILE A 77 1.28 -3.64 -4.32
C ILE A 77 2.41 -3.04 -5.13
N TYR A 78 3.17 -2.15 -4.48
CA TYR A 78 4.33 -1.50 -5.07
C TYR A 78 5.62 -2.26 -4.74
N SER A 79 6.71 -1.88 -5.38
CA SER A 79 8.04 -2.44 -5.10
C SER A 79 8.66 -1.92 -3.80
N SER A 80 8.16 -0.81 -3.25
CA SER A 80 8.63 -0.19 -2.01
C SER A 80 7.56 0.73 -1.42
N HIS A 81 7.78 1.18 -0.18
CA HIS A 81 6.98 2.18 0.50
C HIS A 81 6.97 3.53 -0.22
N GLN A 82 8.12 3.95 -0.75
CA GLN A 82 8.23 5.20 -1.49
C GLN A 82 7.39 5.19 -2.78
N GLU A 83 7.30 4.03 -3.45
CA GLU A 83 6.43 3.88 -4.62
C GLU A 83 4.94 3.88 -4.22
N ALA A 84 4.60 3.37 -3.03
CA ALA A 84 3.26 3.49 -2.48
C ALA A 84 2.88 4.94 -2.14
N GLU A 85 3.81 5.74 -1.58
CA GLU A 85 3.61 7.19 -1.37
C GLU A 85 3.32 7.92 -2.69
N LYS A 86 4.04 7.57 -3.75
CA LYS A 86 3.79 8.13 -5.10
C LYS A 86 2.42 7.71 -5.64
N GLY A 87 2.02 6.46 -5.41
CA GLY A 87 0.70 5.94 -5.75
C GLY A 87 -0.42 6.72 -5.05
N LEU A 88 -0.25 7.00 -3.76
CA LEU A 88 -1.19 7.81 -2.99
C LEU A 88 -1.28 9.23 -3.55
N LYS A 89 -0.14 9.86 -3.80
CA LYS A 89 -0.11 11.20 -4.39
C LYS A 89 -0.81 11.27 -5.76
N ASP A 90 -0.63 10.26 -6.61
CA ASP A 90 -1.32 10.16 -7.90
C ASP A 90 -2.85 10.02 -7.73
N PHE A 91 -3.29 9.28 -6.71
CA PHE A 91 -4.71 9.21 -6.35
C PHE A 91 -5.26 10.57 -5.92
N GLU A 92 -4.59 11.25 -4.99
CA GLU A 92 -5.00 12.56 -4.49
C GLU A 92 -5.08 13.60 -5.63
N GLU A 93 -4.07 13.65 -6.50
CA GLU A 93 -4.02 14.57 -7.64
C GLU A 93 -5.13 14.27 -8.67
N SER A 94 -5.36 12.99 -8.98
CA SER A 94 -6.38 12.57 -9.95
C SER A 94 -7.81 12.70 -9.43
N THR A 95 -7.99 12.74 -8.10
CA THR A 95 -9.31 12.83 -7.45
C THR A 95 -9.60 14.18 -6.81
N ALA A 96 -8.68 15.15 -6.85
CA ALA A 96 -8.80 16.46 -6.20
C ALA A 96 -10.10 17.23 -6.50
N ALA A 97 -10.67 17.06 -7.70
CA ALA A 97 -11.93 17.69 -8.11
C ALA A 97 -13.17 16.78 -8.02
N THR A 98 -13.01 15.57 -7.48
CA THR A 98 -14.05 14.54 -7.41
C THR A 98 -14.63 14.47 -6.00
N ASP A 99 -15.95 14.49 -5.88
CA ASP A 99 -16.59 14.15 -4.61
C ASP A 99 -16.53 12.63 -4.40
N LEU A 100 -15.69 12.21 -3.46
CA LEU A 100 -15.44 10.79 -3.21
C LEU A 100 -16.52 10.21 -2.30
N VAL A 101 -17.01 9.02 -2.70
CA VAL A 101 -17.84 8.20 -1.81
C VAL A 101 -17.07 7.85 -0.54
N LYS A 102 -17.81 7.49 0.52
CA LYS A 102 -17.22 7.15 1.81
C LYS A 102 -16.22 6.00 1.69
N HIS A 103 -15.01 6.25 2.18
CA HIS A 103 -13.93 5.29 2.13
C HIS A 103 -12.95 5.47 3.30
N SER A 104 -12.08 4.49 3.47
CA SER A 104 -10.89 4.57 4.31
C SER A 104 -9.68 4.24 3.46
N GLU A 105 -8.56 4.89 3.78
CA GLU A 105 -7.28 4.74 3.10
C GLU A 105 -6.25 4.23 4.11
N TYR A 106 -5.42 3.29 3.66
CA TYR A 106 -4.35 2.71 4.46
C TYR A 106 -3.10 2.60 3.62
N GLN A 107 -2.00 3.19 4.10
CA GLN A 107 -0.69 3.03 3.49
C GLN A 107 0.22 2.25 4.46
N ILE A 108 0.56 1.01 4.09
CA ILE A 108 1.29 0.09 4.96
C ILE A 108 2.44 -0.51 4.16
N ALA A 109 3.67 -0.18 4.54
CA ALA A 109 4.87 -0.59 3.81
C ALA A 109 4.73 -0.26 2.31
N ASN A 110 4.88 -1.25 1.41
CA ASN A 110 4.73 -1.11 -0.03
C ASN A 110 3.29 -1.18 -0.55
N VAL A 111 2.28 -1.13 0.32
CA VAL A 111 0.86 -1.27 -0.04
C VAL A 111 0.10 0.02 0.18
N LEU A 112 -0.73 0.37 -0.80
CA LEU A 112 -1.82 1.35 -0.67
C LEU A 112 -3.13 0.59 -0.79
N LEU A 113 -4.02 0.74 0.18
CA LEU A 113 -5.32 0.06 0.22
C LEU A 113 -6.43 1.07 0.43
N PHE A 114 -7.44 1.02 -0.43
CA PHE A 114 -8.69 1.74 -0.27
C PHE A 114 -9.81 0.77 0.09
N TYR A 115 -10.61 1.17 1.07
CA TYR A 115 -11.80 0.45 1.50
C TYR A 115 -13.01 1.37 1.34
N GLN A 116 -13.82 1.11 0.32
CA GLN A 116 -15.08 1.81 0.05
C GLN A 116 -16.23 1.07 0.75
N TYR A 117 -17.10 1.81 1.45
CA TYR A 117 -18.19 1.19 2.22
C TYR A 117 -19.38 2.13 2.44
N ALA A 118 -20.59 1.56 2.46
CA ALA A 118 -21.78 2.22 3.01
C ALA A 118 -21.78 2.19 4.54
N THR A 119 -21.59 0.99 5.12
CA THR A 119 -21.42 0.75 6.56
C THR A 119 -20.07 0.10 6.78
N LYS A 120 -19.27 0.66 7.70
CA LYS A 120 -17.90 0.22 7.95
C LYS A 120 -17.90 -1.13 8.67
N ASP A 121 -17.13 -2.09 8.17
CA ASP A 121 -16.80 -3.31 8.88
C ASP A 121 -15.51 -3.08 9.68
N GLU A 122 -15.62 -2.98 11.00
CA GLU A 122 -14.49 -2.67 11.89
C GLU A 122 -13.38 -3.73 11.83
N ARG A 123 -13.69 -4.96 11.37
CA ARG A 123 -12.68 -6.00 11.17
C ARG A 123 -11.64 -5.60 10.13
N VAL A 124 -11.99 -4.76 9.15
CA VAL A 124 -11.03 -4.25 8.16
C VAL A 124 -9.96 -3.39 8.83
N GLU A 125 -10.33 -2.53 9.78
CA GLU A 125 -9.36 -1.74 10.53
C GLU A 125 -8.45 -2.61 11.41
N GLU A 126 -8.99 -3.66 12.03
CA GLU A 126 -8.18 -4.63 12.78
C GLU A 126 -7.16 -5.37 11.91
N ILE A 127 -7.53 -5.71 10.67
CA ILE A 127 -6.63 -6.31 9.69
C ILE A 127 -5.49 -5.35 9.37
N MET A 128 -5.81 -4.09 9.06
CA MET A 128 -4.82 -3.07 8.70
C MET A 128 -3.82 -2.84 9.84
N LYS A 129 -4.30 -2.66 11.08
CA LYS A 129 -3.43 -2.53 12.27
C LYS A 129 -2.51 -3.73 12.45
N ARG A 130 -3.00 -4.96 12.18
CA ARG A 130 -2.17 -6.17 12.28
C ARG A 130 -1.08 -6.21 11.22
N LEU A 131 -1.36 -5.74 10.00
CA LEU A 131 -0.37 -5.65 8.92
C LEU A 131 0.72 -4.62 9.23
N GLU A 132 0.38 -3.48 9.85
CA GLU A 132 1.36 -2.46 10.28
C GLU A 132 2.35 -2.94 11.35
N VAL A 133 1.88 -3.82 12.25
CA VAL A 133 2.66 -4.26 13.42
C VAL A 133 3.66 -5.38 13.09
N LYS A 134 3.50 -6.08 11.97
CA LYS A 134 4.46 -7.10 11.51
C LYS A 134 5.75 -6.44 10.97
N LYS A 135 6.53 -5.80 11.85
CA LYS A 135 7.90 -5.32 11.60
C LYS A 135 8.94 -6.32 12.09
#